data_AF-A0A6G8F3T0-F1
#
_entry.id   AF-A0A6G8F3T0-F1
#
_cell.length_a   1.000
_cell.length_b   1.000
_cell.length_c   1.000
_cell.angle_alpha   90.00
_cell.angle_beta   90.00
_cell.angle_gamma   90.00
#
_symmetry.space_group_name_H-M   'P 1'
#
loop_
_entity.id
_entity.type
_entity.pdbx_description
1 polymer ?
#
loop_
_entity_poly.entity_id
_entity_poly.type
_entity_poly.pdbx_seq_one_letter_code
_entity_poly.pdbx_strand_id
1 'polypeptide(L)'
;MPVVYKIKEPEPIVLEGFERIRGKIIPKKIFFVKYDNYLGYLYLEDGERLCLTPMRLRIVEQLVDAVKKNIPYIAGKDLLYKAGSEQFSIVNLFWRTPNWKKFIETTSRGFYRLKLYPDATYEDYIMQK
;
A
#
# COMPACT_ATOMS: atom_id res chain seq x y z
N MET A 1 32.59 4.61 -22.20
CA MET A 1 31.73 5.45 -21.33
C MET A 1 30.45 4.67 -21.05
N PRO A 2 30.05 4.41 -19.79
CA PRO A 2 28.75 3.80 -19.55
C PRO A 2 27.66 4.77 -19.99
N VAL A 3 26.77 4.29 -20.87
CA VAL A 3 25.57 5.03 -21.25
C VAL A 3 24.63 5.01 -20.05
N VAL A 4 24.60 6.12 -19.31
CA VAL A 4 23.63 6.30 -18.23
C VAL A 4 22.29 6.62 -18.88
N TYR A 5 21.49 5.58 -19.12
CA TYR A 5 20.11 5.77 -19.53
C TYR A 5 19.36 6.46 -18.38
N LYS A 6 19.04 7.75 -18.53
CA LYS A 6 18.05 8.41 -17.69
C LYS A 6 16.69 7.83 -18.05
N ILE A 7 16.31 6.75 -17.37
CA ILE A 7 14.94 6.23 -17.44
C ILE A 7 14.04 7.36 -16.95
N LYS A 8 13.12 7.83 -17.80
CA LYS A 8 12.15 8.84 -17.40
C LYS A 8 11.25 8.20 -16.35
N GLU A 9 11.35 8.65 -15.11
CA GLU A 9 10.53 8.10 -14.03
C GLU A 9 9.04 8.33 -14.37
N PRO A 10 8.17 7.32 -14.22
CA PRO A 10 6.76 7.49 -14.44
C PRO A 10 6.18 8.46 -13.41
N GLU A 11 5.16 9.22 -13.82
CA GLU A 11 4.50 10.14 -12.91
C GLU A 11 3.89 9.36 -11.73
N PRO A 12 4.18 9.76 -10.48
CA PRO A 12 3.66 9.10 -9.31
C PRO A 12 2.15 9.30 -9.20
N ILE A 13 1.44 8.22 -8.87
CA ILE A 13 0.08 8.33 -8.36
C ILE A 13 0.18 8.83 -6.92
N VAL A 14 -0.26 10.07 -6.69
CA VAL A 14 -0.30 10.67 -5.36
C VAL A 14 -1.58 10.24 -4.67
N LEU A 15 -1.44 9.64 -3.49
CA LEU A 15 -2.56 9.26 -2.64
C LEU A 15 -2.50 10.10 -1.38
N GLU A 16 -3.52 10.93 -1.20
CA GLU A 16 -3.62 11.84 -0.07
C GLU A 16 -4.58 11.30 0.98
N GLY A 17 -4.21 11.52 2.24
CA GLY A 17 -4.97 11.10 3.40
C GLY A 17 -4.47 11.76 4.66
N PHE A 18 -4.71 11.12 5.79
CA PHE A 18 -4.37 11.58 7.12
C PHE A 18 -4.08 10.41 8.07
N GLU A 19 -3.23 10.64 9.06
CA GLU A 19 -2.94 9.67 10.13
C GLU A 19 -3.24 10.33 11.49
N ARG A 20 -3.79 9.57 12.44
CA ARG A 20 -4.09 10.06 13.78
C ARG A 20 -2.98 9.64 14.72
N ILE A 21 -2.21 10.61 15.20
CA ILE A 21 -1.11 10.38 16.13
C ILE A 21 -1.42 11.15 17.42
N ARG A 22 -1.60 10.43 18.53
CA ARG A 22 -1.90 11.00 19.86
C ARG A 22 -3.07 11.98 19.84
N GLY A 23 -4.14 11.62 19.13
CA GLY A 23 -5.34 12.45 19.00
C GLY A 23 -5.27 13.58 17.96
N LYS A 24 -4.09 13.86 17.38
CA LYS A 24 -3.93 14.85 16.31
C LYS A 24 -4.07 14.21 14.94
N ILE A 25 -4.78 14.88 14.03
CA ILE A 25 -4.89 14.49 12.62
C ILE A 25 -3.74 15.15 11.87
N ILE A 26 -2.92 14.33 11.21
CA ILE A 26 -1.74 14.79 10.46
C ILE A 26 -1.95 14.39 9.00
N PRO A 27 -1.90 15.34 8.04
CA PRO A 27 -1.95 15.02 6.62
C PRO A 27 -0.84 14.03 6.25
N LYS A 28 -1.15 13.08 5.39
CA LYS A 28 -0.21 12.07 4.93
C LYS A 28 -0.36 11.83 3.45
N LYS A 29 0.76 11.79 2.74
CA LYS A 29 0.80 11.40 1.34
C LYS A 29 1.62 10.13 1.16
N ILE A 30 1.12 9.25 0.32
CA ILE A 30 1.85 8.10 -0.19
C ILE A 30 1.92 8.26 -1.71
N PHE A 31 3.14 8.20 -2.24
CA PHE A 31 3.37 8.25 -3.67
C PHE A 31 3.59 6.83 -4.16
N PHE A 32 2.82 6.43 -5.17
CA PHE A 32 2.95 5.14 -5.81
C PHE A 32 3.50 5.31 -7.23
N VAL A 33 4.68 4.73 -7.48
CA VAL A 33 5.33 4.74 -8.79
C VAL A 33 5.43 3.31 -9.30
N LYS A 34 5.01 3.12 -10.54
CA LYS A 34 5.08 1.84 -11.24
C LYS A 34 5.83 2.03 -12.55
N TYR A 35 6.94 1.33 -12.70
CA TYR A 35 7.73 1.36 -13.95
C TYR A 35 7.17 0.41 -14.99
N ASP A 36 6.74 -0.78 -14.55
CA ASP A 36 6.21 -1.85 -15.38
C ASP A 36 5.51 -2.90 -14.47
N ASN A 37 5.28 -4.11 -14.96
CA ASN A 37 4.70 -5.20 -14.16
C ASN A 37 5.71 -5.88 -13.22
N TYR A 38 6.96 -5.44 -13.19
CA TYR A 38 8.04 -6.08 -12.45
C TYR A 38 8.53 -5.26 -11.26
N LEU A 39 8.44 -3.93 -11.36
CA LEU A 39 9.00 -3.03 -10.36
C LEU A 39 8.08 -1.83 -10.07
N GLY A 40 7.87 -1.60 -8.79
CA GLY A 40 7.27 -0.37 -8.30
C GLY A 40 7.75 0.00 -6.91
N TYR A 41 7.36 1.20 -6.48
CA TYR A 41 7.75 1.78 -5.21
C TYR A 41 6.56 2.47 -4.57
N LEU A 42 6.48 2.37 -3.25
CA LEU A 42 5.81 3.37 -2.44
C LEU A 42 6.87 4.25 -1.80
N TYR A 43 6.64 5.56 -1.74
CA TYR A 43 7.45 6.42 -0.89
C TYR A 43 6.59 7.43 -0.13
N LEU A 44 7.11 7.85 1.03
CA LEU A 44 6.53 8.86 1.90
C LEU A 44 7.22 10.22 1.66
N GLU A 45 6.62 11.29 2.17
CA GLU A 45 7.19 12.65 2.08
C GLU A 45 8.53 12.79 2.83
N ASP A 46 8.79 11.96 3.83
CA ASP A 46 10.05 11.92 4.57
C ASP A 46 11.19 11.21 3.82
N GLY A 47 10.93 10.71 2.60
CA GLY A 47 11.89 10.03 1.76
C GLY A 47 12.00 8.52 2.00
N GLU A 48 11.26 7.95 2.95
CA GLU A 48 11.22 6.51 3.13
C GLU A 48 10.55 5.83 1.94
N ARG A 49 11.13 4.71 1.49
CA ARG A 49 10.63 3.96 0.33
C ARG A 49 10.49 2.47 0.60
N LEU A 50 9.46 1.89 0.00
CA LEU A 50 9.19 0.47 -0.04
C LEU A 50 9.34 -0.05 -1.46
N CYS A 51 10.35 -0.87 -1.71
CA CYS A 51 10.53 -1.53 -2.99
C CYS A 51 9.55 -2.71 -3.13
N LEU A 52 8.88 -2.79 -4.28
CA LEU A 52 7.87 -3.80 -4.56
C LEU A 52 8.36 -4.73 -5.66
N THR A 53 8.58 -6.00 -5.30
CA THR A 53 8.75 -7.09 -6.26
C THR A 53 7.42 -7.36 -6.97
N PRO A 54 7.39 -8.09 -8.10
CA PRO A 54 6.18 -8.23 -8.93
C PRO A 54 4.93 -8.67 -8.13
N MET A 55 5.11 -9.62 -7.20
CA MET A 55 4.02 -10.09 -6.35
C MET A 55 3.53 -9.01 -5.37
N ARG A 56 4.45 -8.31 -4.70
CA ARG A 56 4.12 -7.22 -3.77
C ARG A 56 3.50 -6.03 -4.49
N LEU A 57 3.94 -5.78 -5.72
CA LEU A 57 3.41 -4.74 -6.59
C LEU A 57 1.92 -4.98 -6.87
N ARG A 58 1.55 -6.19 -7.30
CA ARG A 58 0.13 -6.56 -7.53
C ARG A 58 -0.74 -6.45 -6.28
N ILE A 59 -0.17 -6.72 -5.10
CA ILE A 59 -0.89 -6.52 -3.82
C ILE A 59 -1.11 -5.03 -3.58
N VAL A 60 -0.06 -4.21 -3.73
CA VAL A 60 -0.15 -2.76 -3.52
C VAL A 60 -1.08 -2.12 -4.52
N GLU A 61 -1.07 -2.52 -5.79
CA GLU A 61 -2.02 -2.03 -6.81
C GLU A 61 -3.47 -2.20 -6.37
N GLN A 62 -3.82 -3.37 -5.82
CA GLN A 62 -5.16 -3.62 -5.28
C GLN A 62 -5.49 -2.70 -4.11
N LEU A 63 -4.51 -2.38 -3.25
CA LEU A 63 -4.70 -1.45 -2.13
C LEU A 63 -4.83 0.00 -2.61
N VAL A 64 -4.06 0.40 -3.64
CA VAL A 64 -4.16 1.71 -4.29
C VAL A 64 -5.55 1.88 -4.92
N ASP A 65 -6.05 0.85 -5.61
CA ASP A 65 -7.38 0.85 -6.19
C ASP A 65 -8.49 0.91 -5.13
N ALA A 66 -8.29 0.24 -3.99
CA ALA A 66 -9.21 0.36 -2.86
C ALA A 66 -9.26 1.77 -2.30
N VAL A 67 -8.12 2.45 -2.16
CA VAL A 67 -8.09 3.86 -1.75
C VAL A 67 -8.88 4.73 -2.72
N LYS A 68 -8.65 4.59 -4.03
CA LYS A 68 -9.40 5.32 -5.07
C LYS A 68 -10.91 5.07 -5.03
N LYS A 69 -11.32 3.88 -4.57
CA LYS A 69 -12.72 3.46 -4.44
C LYS A 69 -13.30 3.67 -3.04
N ASN A 70 -12.56 4.30 -2.12
CA ASN A 70 -12.93 4.45 -0.71
C ASN A 70 -13.28 3.12 0.00
N ILE A 71 -12.60 2.02 -0.39
CA ILE A 71 -12.72 0.72 0.27
C ILE A 71 -11.73 0.70 1.44
N PRO A 72 -12.20 0.60 2.69
CA PRO A 72 -11.35 0.85 3.86
C PRO A 72 -10.37 -0.28 4.14
N TYR A 73 -10.77 -1.53 3.92
CA TYR A 73 -9.98 -2.73 4.25
C TYR A 73 -10.28 -3.86 3.26
N ILE A 74 -9.24 -4.61 2.88
CA ILE A 74 -9.37 -5.81 2.03
C ILE A 74 -8.87 -7.03 2.81
N ALA A 75 -9.58 -8.15 2.70
CA ALA A 75 -9.12 -9.41 3.29
C ALA A 75 -7.80 -9.87 2.64
N GLY A 76 -6.83 -10.27 3.46
CA GLY A 76 -5.52 -10.72 2.97
C GLY A 76 -5.59 -11.90 2.01
N LYS A 77 -6.52 -12.84 2.24
CA LYS A 77 -6.75 -13.97 1.34
C LYS A 77 -7.18 -13.52 -0.06
N ASP A 78 -8.00 -12.48 -0.16
CA ASP A 78 -8.51 -11.98 -1.44
C ASP A 78 -7.39 -11.26 -2.20
N LEU A 79 -6.57 -10.48 -1.48
CA LEU A 79 -5.37 -9.85 -2.01
C LEU A 79 -4.41 -10.89 -2.61
N LEU A 80 -4.10 -11.94 -1.84
CA LEU A 80 -3.19 -13.02 -2.24
C LEU A 80 -3.74 -13.78 -3.45
N TYR A 81 -5.01 -14.18 -3.41
CA TYR A 81 -5.67 -14.91 -4.49
C TYR A 81 -5.65 -14.12 -5.80
N LYS A 82 -6.07 -12.85 -5.77
CA LYS A 82 -6.08 -11.98 -6.96
C LYS A 82 -4.68 -11.66 -7.49
N ALA A 83 -3.67 -11.64 -6.63
CA ALA A 83 -2.27 -11.45 -7.05
C ALA A 83 -1.66 -12.72 -7.67
N GLY A 84 -2.29 -13.88 -7.47
CA GLY A 84 -1.75 -15.19 -7.84
C GLY A 84 -0.64 -15.68 -6.90
N SER A 85 -0.72 -15.34 -5.61
CA SER A 85 0.30 -15.69 -4.60
C SER A 85 0.03 -17.06 -3.98
N GLU A 86 1.07 -17.88 -3.84
CA GLU A 86 1.04 -19.13 -3.08
C GLU A 86 1.34 -18.94 -1.58
N GLN A 87 1.64 -17.71 -1.15
CA GLN A 87 1.91 -17.41 0.25
C GLN A 87 0.63 -17.50 1.09
N PHE A 88 0.77 -17.98 2.33
CA PHE A 88 -0.35 -18.09 3.28
C PHE A 88 -0.79 -16.76 3.90
N SER A 89 0.07 -15.74 3.91
CA SER A 89 -0.24 -14.43 4.49
C SER A 89 0.54 -13.29 3.83
N ILE A 90 -0.03 -12.09 3.86
CA ILE A 90 0.65 -10.86 3.43
C ILE A 90 1.86 -10.58 4.33
N VAL A 91 1.76 -10.85 5.64
CA VAL A 91 2.89 -10.70 6.56
C VAL A 91 4.09 -11.53 6.09
N ASN A 92 3.88 -12.78 5.67
CA ASN A 92 4.94 -13.60 5.10
C ASN A 92 5.41 -13.03 3.76
N LEU A 93 4.52 -12.57 2.89
CA LEU A 93 4.95 -11.95 1.64
C LEU A 93 5.89 -10.74 1.86
N PHE A 94 5.68 -9.98 2.94
CA PHE A 94 6.45 -8.78 3.26
C PHE A 94 7.53 -8.96 4.33
N TRP A 95 7.75 -10.16 4.89
CA TRP A 95 8.60 -10.34 6.09
C TRP A 95 10.05 -9.85 5.94
N ARG A 96 10.64 -10.01 4.74
CA ARG A 96 12.00 -9.50 4.41
C ARG A 96 12.03 -8.05 3.94
N THR A 97 10.90 -7.36 3.97
CA THR A 97 10.79 -5.98 3.48
C THR A 97 10.77 -5.05 4.68
N PRO A 98 11.88 -4.41 5.05
CA PRO A 98 11.89 -3.54 6.20
C PRO A 98 10.85 -2.42 6.04
N ASN A 99 10.29 -1.95 7.16
CA ASN A 99 9.40 -0.78 7.21
C ASN A 99 8.08 -0.87 6.42
N TRP A 100 7.70 -2.03 5.85
CA TRP A 100 6.46 -2.16 5.09
C TRP A 100 5.20 -1.74 5.88
N LYS A 101 5.21 -1.92 7.20
CA LYS A 101 4.12 -1.53 8.12
C LYS A 101 3.94 0.00 8.26
N LYS A 102 4.87 0.80 7.76
CA LYS A 102 4.69 2.26 7.69
C LYS A 102 3.76 2.67 6.55
N PHE A 103 3.70 1.83 5.51
CA PHE A 103 2.90 2.02 4.30
C PHE A 103 1.58 1.26 4.36
N ILE A 104 1.59 0.05 4.94
CA ILE A 104 0.44 -0.85 4.96
C ILE A 104 0.06 -1.14 6.41
N GLU A 105 -1.21 -0.95 6.71
CA GLU A 105 -1.79 -1.31 7.99
C GLU A 105 -2.46 -2.68 7.91
N THR A 106 -2.43 -3.42 9.03
CA THR A 106 -3.12 -4.71 9.16
C THR A 106 -3.91 -4.77 10.45
N THR A 107 -5.09 -5.38 10.40
CA THR A 107 -5.87 -5.73 11.60
C THR A 107 -5.47 -7.09 12.15
N SER A 108 -5.89 -7.42 13.37
CA SER A 108 -5.74 -8.75 13.97
C SER A 108 -6.48 -9.85 13.20
N ARG A 109 -7.50 -9.48 12.41
CA ARG A 109 -8.30 -10.40 11.59
C ARG A 109 -7.74 -10.63 10.19
N GLY A 110 -6.55 -10.11 9.88
CA GLY A 110 -5.90 -10.30 8.57
C GLY A 110 -6.52 -9.48 7.45
N PHE A 111 -7.00 -8.28 7.76
CA PHE A 111 -7.40 -7.28 6.77
C PHE A 111 -6.32 -6.23 6.61
N TYR A 112 -6.16 -5.72 5.38
CA TYR A 112 -5.07 -4.83 5.01
C TYR A 112 -5.59 -3.58 4.29
N ARG A 113 -4.89 -2.47 4.47
CA ARG A 113 -5.12 -1.19 3.77
C ARG A 113 -3.84 -0.40 3.63
N LEU A 114 -3.80 0.60 2.74
CA LEU A 114 -2.76 1.63 2.81
C LEU A 114 -2.99 2.49 4.05
N LYS A 115 -1.90 2.81 4.75
CA LYS A 115 -1.90 3.60 5.98
C LYS A 115 -2.04 5.09 5.66
N LEU A 116 -3.20 5.44 5.10
CA LEU A 116 -3.58 6.78 4.66
C LEU A 116 -4.79 7.33 5.41
N TYR A 117 -5.55 6.51 6.13
CA TYR A 117 -6.71 6.99 6.88
C TYR A 117 -6.57 6.49 8.31
N PRO A 118 -6.79 7.32 9.33
CA PRO A 118 -6.58 6.89 10.70
C PRO A 118 -7.58 5.82 11.08
N ASP A 119 -8.83 5.99 10.67
CA ASP A 119 -9.92 5.17 11.12
C ASP A 119 -10.96 5.22 10.01
N ALA A 120 -10.65 4.79 8.78
CA ALA A 120 -11.72 4.42 7.85
C ALA A 120 -12.45 3.24 8.52
N THR A 121 -13.46 3.61 9.31
CA THR A 121 -14.01 2.80 10.38
C THR A 121 -14.67 1.61 9.73
N TYR A 122 -14.16 0.42 10.04
CA TYR A 122 -14.89 -0.82 9.82
C TYR A 122 -16.34 -0.70 10.36
N GLU A 123 -16.54 0.15 11.39
CA GLU A 123 -17.85 0.50 11.94
C GLU A 123 -18.73 1.31 10.99
N ASP A 124 -18.23 2.34 10.29
CA ASP A 124 -19.03 3.12 9.33
C ASP A 124 -19.44 2.28 8.11
N TYR A 125 -18.64 1.28 7.74
CA TYR A 125 -18.93 0.36 6.64
C TYR A 125 -19.90 -0.78 7.02
N ILE A 126 -19.94 -1.21 8.28
CA ILE A 126 -20.91 -2.21 8.77
C ILE A 126 -22.27 -1.56 9.08
N MET A 127 -22.29 -0.30 9.52
CA MET A 127 -23.52 0.43 9.85
C MET A 127 -24.33 0.89 8.62
N GLN A 128 -23.80 0.72 7.40
CA GLN A 128 -24.48 1.04 6.13
C GLN A 128 -25.10 -0.19 5.42
N LYS A 129 -25.17 -1.35 6.11
CA LYS A 129 -25.84 -2.54 5.60
C LYS A 129 -27.05 -2.94 6.45
#